data_AF-Q46IX7-F1
#
_entry.id   AF-Q46IX7-F1
#
_cell.length_a   1.000
_cell.length_b   1.000
_cell.length_c   1.000
_cell.angle_alpha   90.00
_cell.angle_beta   90.00
_cell.angle_gamma   90.00
#
_symmetry.space_group_name_H-M   'P 1'
#
loop_
_entity.id
_entity.type
_entity.pdbx_description
1 polymer ?
#
loop_
_entity_poly.entity_id
_entity_poly.type
_entity_poly.pdbx_seq_one_letter_code
_entity_poly.pdbx_strand_id
1 'polypeptide(L)' 'MERENCWVWFKGSLKEEGVWKGGFSSKKDEKPGVLIQNPSYAQCRVPDWRITTTEPTDKRKGPTIPENAVWKIF' A
#
# COMPACT_ATOMS: atom_id res chain seq x y z
N MET A 1 -4.68 -7.84 -17.68
CA MET A 1 -5.10 -7.08 -16.48
C MET A 1 -4.44 -5.71 -16.51
N GLU A 2 -5.28 -4.68 -16.57
CA GLU A 2 -4.89 -3.28 -16.59
C GLU A 2 -4.45 -2.83 -15.19
N ARG A 3 -3.76 -1.69 -15.13
CA ARG A 3 -3.30 -1.09 -13.87
C ARG A 3 -4.36 -0.15 -13.35
N GLU A 4 -4.54 -0.14 -12.04
CA GLU A 4 -5.54 0.70 -11.38
C GLU A 4 -4.84 1.76 -10.52
N ASN A 5 -5.42 2.95 -10.45
CA ASN A 5 -4.95 3.96 -9.51
C ASN A 5 -5.23 3.49 -8.08
N CYS A 6 -4.26 3.68 -7.19
CA CYS A 6 -4.37 3.27 -5.80
C CYS A 6 -3.65 4.24 -4.87
N TRP A 7 -3.99 4.09 -3.59
CA TRP A 7 -3.34 4.68 -2.45
C TRP A 7 -2.54 3.60 -1.72
N VAL A 8 -1.37 3.97 -1.21
CA VAL A 8 -0.47 3.06 -0.50
C VAL A 8 -0.24 3.57 0.92
N TRP A 9 -0.31 2.68 1.90
CA TRP A 9 -0.05 3.01 3.30
C TRP A 9 1.45 3.03 3.60
N PHE A 10 1.95 4.19 4.00
CA PHE A 10 3.28 4.36 4.55
C PHE A 10 3.16 4.33 6.07
N LYS A 11 3.86 3.41 6.75
CA LYS A 11 3.85 3.30 8.22
C LYS A 11 4.41 4.55 8.92
N GLY A 12 5.17 5.37 8.18
CA GLY A 12 5.90 6.50 8.74
C GLY A 12 7.24 6.05 9.37
N SER A 13 7.89 6.96 10.07
CA SER A 13 9.14 6.72 10.79
C SER A 13 8.96 6.98 12.28
N LEU A 14 10.01 6.92 13.10
CA LEU A 14 9.92 7.26 14.53
C LEU A 14 9.44 8.71 14.78
N LYS A 15 9.60 9.60 13.79
CA LYS A 15 9.23 11.02 13.89
C LYS A 15 8.02 11.40 13.05
N GLU A 16 7.57 10.51 12.16
CA GLU A 16 6.50 10.79 11.23
C GLU A 16 5.41 9.74 11.36
N GLU A 17 4.18 10.19 11.58
CA GLU A 17 3.03 9.30 11.60
C GLU A 17 2.77 8.67 10.23
N GLY A 18 2.14 7.49 10.25
CA GLY A 18 1.73 6.83 9.04
C GLY A 18 0.75 7.67 8.20
N VAL A 19 0.80 7.48 6.88
CA VAL A 19 -0.05 8.21 5.96
C VAL A 19 -0.34 7.41 4.69
N TRP A 20 -1.57 7.53 4.20
CA TRP A 20 -1.95 7.10 2.87
C TRP A 20 -1.48 8.09 1.82
N LYS A 21 -0.73 7.61 0.82
CA LYS A 21 -0.29 8.42 -0.33
C LYS A 21 -0.92 7.92 -1.62
N GLY A 22 -1.53 8.83 -2.37
CA GLY A 22 -2.10 8.58 -3.69
C GLY A 22 -1.06 8.73 -4.81
N GLY A 23 -1.53 8.62 -6.05
CA GLY A 23 -0.68 8.73 -7.24
C GLY A 23 0.10 7.45 -7.57
N PHE A 24 -0.24 6.33 -6.95
CA PHE A 24 0.34 5.03 -7.29
C PHE A 24 -0.57 4.30 -8.29
N SER A 25 0.03 3.42 -9.08
CA SER A 25 -0.69 2.41 -9.84
C SER A 25 -0.40 1.03 -9.28
N SER A 26 -1.43 0.20 -9.16
CA SER A 26 -1.34 -1.19 -8.68
C SER A 26 -1.62 -2.18 -9.79
N LYS A 27 -0.91 -3.32 -9.75
CA LYS A 27 -1.17 -4.49 -10.59
C LYS A 27 -1.10 -5.77 -9.76
N LYS A 28 -2.13 -6.61 -9.89
CA LYS A 28 -2.13 -7.99 -9.38
C LYS A 28 -1.72 -8.96 -10.48
N ASP A 29 -1.01 -10.01 -10.09
CA ASP A 29 -0.62 -11.13 -10.93
C ASP A 29 -0.47 -12.39 -10.07
N GLU A 30 0.10 -13.45 -10.63
CA GLU A 30 0.25 -14.76 -9.96
C GLU A 30 1.20 -14.73 -8.76
N LYS A 31 2.00 -13.67 -8.59
CA LYS A 31 2.94 -13.55 -7.47
C LYS A 31 2.24 -12.92 -6.25
N PRO A 32 2.63 -13.32 -5.02
CA PRO A 32 2.00 -12.79 -3.81
C PRO A 32 2.17 -11.28 -3.68
N GLY A 33 1.12 -10.64 -3.17
CA GLY A 33 1.03 -9.19 -3.01
C GLY A 33 0.79 -8.44 -4.31
N VAL A 34 0.77 -7.13 -4.21
CA VAL A 34 0.43 -6.19 -5.28
C VAL A 34 1.67 -5.43 -5.72
N LEU A 35 1.94 -5.42 -7.01
CA LEU A 35 3.01 -4.59 -7.59
C LEU A 35 2.54 -3.15 -7.66
N ILE A 36 3.23 -2.24 -6.96
CA ILE A 36 2.94 -0.80 -6.97
C ILE A 36 4.00 -0.02 -7.74
N GLN A 37 3.58 1.05 -8.40
CA GLN A 37 4.47 1.93 -9.17
C GLN A 37 4.09 3.40 -9.00
N ASN A 38 5.10 4.25 -8.85
CA ASN A 38 4.99 5.70 -8.88
C ASN A 38 6.32 6.26 -9.41
N PRO A 39 6.34 7.32 -10.25
CA PRO A 39 7.57 7.87 -10.82
C PRO A 39 8.63 8.31 -9.79
N SER A 40 8.21 8.67 -8.59
CA SER A 40 9.09 9.15 -7.51
C SER A 40 9.51 8.04 -6.52
N TYR A 41 9.09 6.80 -6.71
CA TYR A 41 9.36 5.69 -5.78
C TYR A 41 9.87 4.46 -6.52
N ALA A 42 10.70 3.68 -5.84
CA ALA A 42 11.10 2.37 -6.35
C ALA A 42 9.89 1.46 -6.52
N GLN A 43 9.80 0.81 -7.68
CA GLN A 43 8.80 -0.23 -7.94
C GLN A 43 9.02 -1.40 -6.96
N CYS A 44 7.99 -1.79 -6.24
CA CYS A 44 8.06 -2.90 -5.29
C CYS A 44 6.71 -3.60 -5.13
N ARG A 45 6.72 -4.74 -4.42
CA ARG A 45 5.50 -5.44 -4.02
C ARG A 45 5.14 -5.12 -2.58
N VAL A 46 3.85 -4.98 -2.33
CA VAL A 46 3.30 -4.77 -1.01
C VAL A 46 2.11 -5.71 -0.77
N PRO A 47 1.75 -5.98 0.48
CA PRO A 47 0.55 -6.76 0.78
C PRO A 47 -0.71 -6.07 0.28
N ASP A 48 -1.73 -6.84 -0.08
CA ASP A 48 -3.03 -6.31 -0.53
C ASP A 48 -3.68 -5.36 0.47
N TRP A 49 -3.58 -5.66 1.77
CA TRP A 49 -4.11 -4.81 2.85
C TRP A 49 -3.39 -3.46 2.98
N ARG A 50 -2.24 -3.28 2.31
CA ARG A 50 -1.46 -2.04 2.35
C ARG A 50 -1.85 -1.05 1.25
N ILE A 51 -2.78 -1.43 0.38
CA ILE A 51 -3.29 -0.57 -0.68
C ILE A 51 -4.81 -0.39 -0.58
N THR A 52 -5.32 0.68 -1.16
CA THR A 52 -6.75 0.85 -1.43
C THR A 52 -6.95 1.57 -2.76
N THR A 53 -7.95 1.16 -3.54
CA THR A 53 -8.30 1.82 -4.82
C THR A 53 -9.23 3.01 -4.62
N THR A 54 -9.84 3.13 -3.45
CA THR A 54 -10.67 4.27 -3.04
C THR A 54 -9.86 5.25 -2.20
N GLU A 55 -10.10 6.56 -2.37
CA GLU A 55 -9.46 7.57 -1.53
C GLU A 55 -9.88 7.39 -0.06
N PRO A 56 -8.93 7.23 0.88
CA PRO A 56 -9.23 7.10 2.30
C PRO A 56 -9.86 8.39 2.86
N THR A 57 -10.95 8.24 3.61
CA THR A 57 -11.61 9.36 4.31
C THR A 57 -10.69 9.97 5.37
N ASP A 58 -9.92 9.13 6.08
CA ASP A 58 -8.86 9.54 6.99
C ASP A 58 -7.52 9.01 6.51
N LYS A 59 -6.67 9.93 6.04
CA LYS A 59 -5.34 9.60 5.50
C LYS A 59 -4.34 9.19 6.57
N ARG A 60 -4.63 9.40 7.87
CA ARG A 60 -3.79 9.02 9.01
C ARG A 60 -4.24 7.72 9.68
N LYS A 61 -5.43 7.23 9.35
CA LYS A 61 -5.90 5.93 9.84
C LYS A 61 -5.31 4.79 9.01
N GLY A 62 -4.44 4.00 9.65
CA GLY A 62 -3.82 2.84 9.01
C GLY A 62 -4.82 1.74 8.59
N PRO A 63 -4.43 0.86 7.67
CA PRO A 63 -5.24 -0.28 7.27
C PRO A 63 -5.38 -1.30 8.41
N THR A 64 -6.41 -2.12 8.32
CA THR A 64 -6.55 -3.30 9.18
C THR A 64 -5.58 -4.38 8.70
N ILE A 65 -4.60 -4.74 9.54
CA ILE A 65 -3.62 -5.78 9.24
C ILE A 65 -4.23 -7.13 9.63
N PRO A 66 -4.32 -8.12 8.72
CA PRO A 66 -4.80 -9.46 9.05
C PRO A 66 -3.94 -10.13 10.14
N GLU A 67 -4.56 -10.92 11.01
CA GLU A 67 -3.88 -11.61 12.11
C GLU A 67 -2.73 -12.50 11.62
N ASN A 68 -2.97 -13.24 10.53
CA ASN A 68 -2.01 -14.15 9.90
C ASN A 68 -1.21 -13.50 8.77
N ALA A 69 -0.95 -12.20 8.84
CA ALA A 69 -0.23 -11.48 7.78
C ALA A 69 1.24 -11.90 7.70
N VAL A 70 1.59 -12.67 6.67
CA VAL A 70 2.96 -13.16 6.38
C VAL A 70 3.97 -12.01 6.20
N TRP A 71 3.50 -10.82 5.85
CA TRP A 71 4.32 -9.65 5.56
C TRP A 71 4.40 -8.66 6.74
N LYS A 72 3.93 -9.07 7.93
CA LYS A 72 4.07 -8.29 9.16
C LYS A 72 5.49 -8.48 9.71
N ILE A 73 6.35 -7.51 9.48
CA ILE A 73 7.66 -7.45 10.14
C ILE A 73 7.42 -6.88 11.55
N PHE A 74 7.77 -7.66 12.58
CA PHE A 74 7.67 -7.28 13.99
C PHE A 74 8.70 -6.21 14.34
#